data_AF-A0A2P6QDK0-F1
#
_entry.id   AF-A0A2P6QDK0-F1
#
_cell.length_a   1.000
_cell.length_b   1.000
_cell.length_c   1.000
_cell.angle_alpha   90.00
_cell.angle_beta   90.00
_cell.angle_gamma   90.00
#
_symmetry.space_group_name_H-M   'P 1'
#
loop_
_entity.id
_entity.type
_entity.pdbx_description
1 polymer ?
#
loop_
_entity_poly.entity_id
_entity_poly.type
_entity_poly.pdbx_seq_one_letter_code
_entity_poly.pdbx_strand_id
1 'polypeptide(L)'
;MHPGPLPWLHAGIGGVLRNEKGEFIGGFAYKVPNVSSAYHTELLAIKFGLEIIQALGRTNVALMSDCLEAVKDVTADHQDFSPLGTIVEEIKDLLGELHSIGVHHTYRTANHVAHRLASFGFDSDIHMEWFFQAPESVLDALQYDCNRINH
;
A
#
# COMPACT_ATOMS: atom_id res chain seq x y z
N MET A 1 -3.98 -5.54 36.13
CA MET A 1 -4.80 -5.84 34.94
C MET A 1 -3.86 -5.74 33.75
N HIS A 2 -3.27 -6.86 33.31
CA HIS A 2 -2.41 -6.88 32.13
C HIS A 2 -3.31 -6.79 30.89
N PRO A 3 -3.01 -5.95 29.88
CA PRO A 3 -3.70 -6.06 28.61
C PRO A 3 -3.36 -7.44 28.03
N GLY A 4 -4.36 -8.15 27.52
CA GLY A 4 -4.16 -9.40 26.79
C GLY A 4 -3.22 -9.19 25.58
N PRO A 5 -2.74 -10.26 24.95
CA PRO A 5 -1.86 -10.15 23.78
C PRO A 5 -2.49 -9.22 22.74
N LEU A 6 -1.74 -8.20 22.34
CA LEU A 6 -2.19 -7.24 21.34
C LEU A 6 -2.45 -8.00 20.02
N PRO A 7 -3.61 -7.81 19.37
CA PRO A 7 -3.99 -8.57 18.17
C PRO A 7 -3.11 -8.30 16.93
N TRP A 8 -2.08 -7.45 17.04
CA TRP A 8 -1.32 -6.89 15.92
C TRP A 8 0.13 -7.39 15.81
N LEU A 9 0.52 -8.51 16.43
CA LEU A 9 1.92 -8.99 16.39
C LEU A 9 2.49 -9.08 14.97
N HIS A 10 1.63 -9.34 13.98
CA HIS A 10 1.94 -9.28 12.56
C HIS A 10 0.75 -8.71 11.78
N ALA A 11 1.00 -8.17 10.60
CA ALA A 11 -0.02 -7.81 9.62
C ALA A 11 0.40 -8.26 8.22
N GLY A 12 -0.57 -8.29 7.29
CA GLY A 12 -0.31 -8.42 5.87
C GLY A 12 -0.40 -7.05 5.21
N ILE A 13 0.54 -6.75 4.32
CA ILE A 13 0.49 -5.57 3.45
C ILE A 13 0.50 -6.03 2.01
N GLY A 14 -0.09 -5.23 1.14
CA GLY A 14 -0.10 -5.50 -0.28
C GLY A 14 -0.44 -4.27 -1.08
N GLY A 15 0.00 -4.27 -2.33
CA GLY A 15 -0.21 -3.17 -3.25
C GLY A 15 -0.19 -3.64 -4.69
N VAL A 16 -0.85 -2.89 -5.55
CA VAL A 16 -0.93 -3.16 -6.97
C VAL A 16 -0.57 -1.92 -7.76
N LEU A 17 0.32 -2.07 -8.72
CA LEU A 17 0.66 -1.07 -9.71
C LEU A 17 -0.04 -1.40 -11.02
N ARG A 18 -0.76 -0.43 -11.57
CA ARG A 18 -1.47 -0.54 -12.85
C ARG A 18 -1.08 0.58 -13.79
N ASN A 19 -1.25 0.35 -15.09
CA ASN A 19 -1.14 1.42 -16.07
C ASN A 19 -2.47 2.18 -16.23
N GLU A 20 -2.46 3.22 -17.07
CA GLU A 20 -3.62 4.08 -17.35
C GLU A 20 -4.83 3.32 -17.96
N LYS A 21 -4.61 2.14 -18.53
CA LYS A 21 -5.68 1.27 -19.06
C LYS A 21 -6.25 0.31 -17.98
N GLY A 22 -5.74 0.39 -16.75
CA GLY A 22 -6.08 -0.52 -15.66
C GLY A 22 -5.34 -1.86 -15.72
N GLU A 23 -4.42 -2.05 -16.67
CA GLU A 23 -3.67 -3.30 -16.81
C GLU A 23 -2.63 -3.44 -15.70
N PHE A 24 -2.48 -4.66 -15.18
CA PHE A 24 -1.52 -4.97 -14.13
C PHE A 24 -0.08 -4.79 -14.62
N ILE A 25 0.71 -3.99 -13.91
CA ILE A 25 2.16 -3.85 -14.15
C ILE A 25 2.93 -4.69 -13.13
N GLY A 26 2.53 -4.60 -11.86
CA GLY A 26 3.17 -5.32 -10.78
C GLY A 26 2.37 -5.24 -9.48
N GLY A 27 2.82 -5.96 -8.47
CA GLY A 27 2.21 -5.94 -7.16
C GLY A 27 3.02 -6.73 -6.15
N PHE A 28 2.68 -6.56 -4.88
CA PHE A 28 3.37 -7.22 -3.78
C PHE A 28 2.39 -7.68 -2.71
N ALA A 29 2.79 -8.67 -1.94
CA ALA A 29 2.10 -9.19 -0.78
C ALA A 29 3.12 -9.67 0.25
N TYR A 30 3.19 -9.00 1.40
CA TYR A 30 4.16 -9.28 2.44
C TYR A 30 3.50 -9.49 3.80
N LYS A 31 4.10 -10.36 4.61
CA LYS A 31 3.86 -10.42 6.05
C LYS A 31 4.85 -9.51 6.76
N VAL A 32 4.36 -8.61 7.60
CA VAL A 32 5.17 -7.68 8.38
C VAL A 32 4.98 -7.93 9.88
N PRO A 33 6.07 -8.08 10.65
CA PRO A 33 6.01 -8.23 12.11
C PRO A 33 5.89 -6.87 12.81
N ASN A 34 5.62 -6.91 14.12
CA ASN A 34 5.70 -5.78 15.05
C ASN A 34 4.82 -4.59 14.68
N VAL A 35 3.65 -4.88 14.12
CA VAL A 35 2.66 -3.85 13.79
C VAL A 35 1.90 -3.44 15.06
N SER A 36 1.59 -2.16 15.16
CA SER A 36 0.93 -1.59 16.35
C SER A 36 -0.51 -1.15 16.08
N SER A 37 -0.89 -0.94 14.81
CA SER A 37 -2.21 -0.47 14.41
C SER A 37 -2.44 -0.67 12.90
N ALA A 38 -3.69 -0.54 12.45
CA ALA A 38 -4.01 -0.49 11.03
C ALA A 38 -3.32 0.69 10.32
N TYR A 39 -3.22 1.84 10.98
CA TYR A 39 -2.47 3.00 10.48
C TYR A 39 -0.98 2.66 10.23
N HIS A 40 -0.35 1.94 11.16
CA HIS A 40 1.03 1.46 10.97
C HIS A 40 1.14 0.50 9.77
N THR A 41 0.20 -0.43 9.61
CA THR A 41 0.13 -1.32 8.42
C THR A 41 0.06 -0.53 7.12
N GLU A 42 -0.78 0.51 7.08
CA GLU A 42 -1.00 1.34 5.89
C GLU A 42 0.23 2.19 5.55
N LEU A 43 0.91 2.77 6.55
CA LEU A 43 2.19 3.45 6.34
C LEU A 43 3.23 2.51 5.73
N LEU A 44 3.35 1.28 6.25
CA LEU A 44 4.27 0.29 5.68
C LEU A 44 3.89 -0.06 4.24
N ALA A 45 2.61 -0.30 3.95
CA ALA A 45 2.14 -0.59 2.59
C ALA A 45 2.47 0.55 1.61
N ILE A 46 2.30 1.82 2.03
CA ILE A 46 2.67 3.00 1.24
C ILE A 46 4.19 3.02 0.98
N LYS A 47 4.99 2.88 2.05
CA LYS A 47 6.46 2.89 1.96
C LYS A 47 6.99 1.83 0.98
N PHE A 48 6.59 0.57 1.15
CA PHE A 48 7.01 -0.51 0.24
C PHE A 48 6.50 -0.30 -1.19
N GLY A 49 5.29 0.23 -1.36
CA GLY A 49 4.75 0.59 -2.67
C GLY A 49 5.62 1.63 -3.38
N LEU A 50 6.06 2.67 -2.66
CA LEU A 50 6.96 3.71 -3.19
C LEU A 50 8.35 3.17 -3.52
N GLU A 51 8.91 2.31 -2.67
CA GLU A 51 10.20 1.64 -2.93
C GLU A 51 10.15 0.81 -4.23
N ILE A 52 9.04 0.09 -4.47
CA ILE A 52 8.83 -0.66 -5.72
C ILE A 52 8.70 0.29 -6.92
N ILE A 53 7.93 1.38 -6.78
CA ILE A 53 7.79 2.40 -7.83
C ILE A 53 9.16 2.99 -8.19
N GLN A 54 9.99 3.30 -7.19
CA GLN A 54 11.34 3.82 -7.35
C GLN A 54 12.26 2.80 -8.04
N ALA A 55 12.26 1.54 -7.59
CA ALA A 55 13.05 0.48 -8.18
C ALA A 55 12.69 0.21 -9.65
N LEU A 56 11.41 0.37 -10.02
CA LEU A 56 10.93 0.27 -11.39
C LEU A 56 11.17 1.51 -12.24
N GLY A 57 11.72 2.59 -11.67
CA GLY A 57 11.96 3.86 -12.36
C GLY A 57 10.67 4.51 -12.88
N ARG A 58 9.55 4.30 -12.19
CA ARG A 58 8.24 4.85 -12.60
C ARG A 58 8.05 6.24 -12.03
N THR A 59 7.49 7.12 -12.85
CA THR A 59 7.11 8.49 -12.50
C THR A 59 5.65 8.70 -12.89
N ASN A 60 5.04 9.82 -12.47
CA ASN A 60 3.64 10.14 -12.76
C ASN A 60 2.67 9.06 -12.28
N VAL A 61 2.83 8.63 -11.02
CA VAL A 61 2.01 7.59 -10.39
C VAL A 61 1.03 8.23 -9.42
N ALA A 62 -0.24 7.82 -9.48
CA ALA A 62 -1.23 8.13 -8.44
C ALA A 62 -1.27 6.98 -7.42
N LEU A 63 -0.80 7.23 -6.20
CA LEU A 63 -0.85 6.29 -5.10
C LEU A 63 -2.21 6.41 -4.39
N MET A 64 -2.93 5.30 -4.27
CA MET A 64 -4.23 5.24 -3.59
C MET A 64 -4.11 4.45 -2.29
N SER A 65 -4.51 5.03 -1.16
CA SER A 65 -4.67 4.33 0.13
C SER A 65 -6.09 4.51 0.65
N ASP A 66 -6.62 3.51 1.37
CA ASP A 66 -7.93 3.62 2.03
C ASP A 66 -7.85 4.18 3.46
N CYS A 67 -6.65 4.59 3.88
CA CYS A 67 -6.39 5.23 5.16
C CYS A 67 -6.26 6.74 5.01
N LEU A 68 -7.35 7.46 5.30
CA LEU A 68 -7.36 8.93 5.22
C LEU A 68 -6.34 9.58 6.15
N GLU A 69 -6.07 8.99 7.31
CA GLU A 69 -5.07 9.47 8.27
C GLU A 69 -3.66 9.39 7.67
N ALA A 70 -3.26 8.22 7.16
CA ALA A 70 -1.96 8.04 6.51
C ALA A 70 -1.78 8.99 5.32
N VAL A 71 -2.81 9.15 4.47
CA VAL A 71 -2.76 10.09 3.34
C VAL A 71 -2.54 11.52 3.82
N LYS A 72 -3.21 11.96 4.89
CA LYS A 72 -3.03 13.32 5.43
C LYS A 72 -1.62 13.53 5.96
N ASP A 73 -1.10 12.59 6.75
CA ASP A 73 0.17 12.77 7.45
C ASP A 73 1.36 12.78 6.48
N VAL A 74 1.36 11.88 5.49
CA VAL A 74 2.44 11.79 4.49
C VAL A 74 2.39 12.91 3.44
N THR A 75 1.27 13.60 3.31
CA THR A 75 1.14 14.77 2.40
C THR A 75 1.23 16.11 3.12
N ALA A 76 1.37 16.10 4.45
CA ALA A 76 1.43 17.32 5.22
C ALA A 76 2.83 17.95 5.18
N ASP A 77 2.86 19.29 5.12
CA ASP A 77 4.09 20.10 5.05
C ASP A 77 4.77 20.34 6.41
N HIS A 78 4.44 19.52 7.42
CA HIS A 78 5.04 19.63 8.75
C HIS A 78 5.60 18.28 9.16
N GLN A 79 6.63 18.32 10.00
CA GLN A 79 7.26 17.12 10.55
C GLN A 79 6.30 16.41 11.51
N ASP A 80 6.23 15.09 11.41
CA ASP A 80 5.50 14.26 12.36
C ASP A 80 6.42 13.82 13.53
N PHE A 81 6.00 14.13 14.76
CA PHE A 81 6.68 13.75 16.01
C PHE A 81 5.96 12.60 16.75
N SER A 82 4.98 11.96 16.11
CA SER A 82 4.29 10.79 16.63
C SER A 82 5.23 9.58 16.76
N PRO A 83 4.85 8.53 17.49
CA PRO A 83 5.63 7.30 17.58
C PRO A 83 5.94 6.62 16.23
N LEU A 84 5.18 6.94 15.18
CA LEU A 84 5.38 6.42 13.82
C LEU A 84 5.91 7.52 12.87
N GLY A 85 6.24 8.70 13.39
CA GLY A 85 6.68 9.85 12.61
C GLY A 85 7.91 9.56 11.76
N THR A 86 8.85 8.72 12.23
CA THR A 86 9.99 8.28 11.41
C THR A 86 9.55 7.63 10.10
N ILE A 87 8.53 6.76 10.12
CA ILE A 87 8.03 6.09 8.90
C ILE A 87 7.33 7.12 8.00
N VAL A 88 6.61 8.07 8.59
CA VAL A 88 5.96 9.16 7.84
C VAL A 88 7.00 10.02 7.11
N GLU A 89 8.09 10.39 7.78
CA GLU A 89 9.16 11.17 7.18
C GLU A 89 9.91 10.38 6.10
N GLU A 90 10.18 9.09 6.30
CA GLU A 90 10.75 8.22 5.25
C GLU A 90 9.86 8.17 3.99
N ILE A 91 8.53 8.15 4.17
CA ILE A 91 7.58 8.21 3.04
C ILE A 91 7.65 9.57 2.35
N LYS A 92 7.72 10.68 3.10
CA LYS A 92 7.86 12.03 2.53
C LYS A 92 9.14 12.18 1.73
N ASP A 93 10.25 11.64 2.23
CA ASP A 93 11.53 11.63 1.52
C ASP A 93 11.42 10.87 0.19
N LEU A 94 10.85 9.66 0.21
CA LEU A 94 10.60 8.87 -1.01
C LEU A 94 9.71 9.62 -2.02
N LEU A 95 8.66 10.31 -1.54
CA LEU A 95 7.79 11.13 -2.38
C LEU A 95 8.54 12.33 -2.98
N GLY A 96 9.48 12.93 -2.24
CA GLY A 96 10.33 14.01 -2.71
C GLY A 96 11.31 13.59 -3.81
N GLU A 97 11.85 12.37 -3.71
CA GLU A 97 12.71 11.78 -4.74
C GLU A 97 11.93 11.35 -5.98
N LEU A 98 10.68 10.91 -5.81
CA LEU A 98 9.81 10.46 -6.88
C LEU A 98 9.03 11.63 -7.49
N HIS A 99 9.59 12.23 -8.54
CA HIS A 99 8.91 13.31 -9.27
C HIS A 99 7.49 12.91 -9.71
N SER A 100 6.52 13.77 -9.40
CA SER A 100 5.12 13.68 -9.85
C SER A 100 4.34 12.48 -9.30
N ILE A 101 4.54 12.11 -8.03
CA ILE A 101 3.61 11.19 -7.35
C ILE A 101 2.53 11.97 -6.59
N GLY A 102 1.27 11.66 -6.88
CA GLY A 102 0.12 12.13 -6.11
C GLY A 102 -0.34 11.05 -5.14
N VAL A 103 -0.52 11.39 -3.86
CA VAL A 103 -1.08 10.47 -2.86
C VAL A 103 -2.53 10.85 -2.58
N HIS A 104 -3.44 9.89 -2.73
CA HIS A 104 -4.87 10.12 -2.67
C HIS A 104 -5.58 9.09 -1.79
N HIS A 105 -6.61 9.55 -1.10
CA HIS A 105 -7.52 8.66 -0.38
C HIS A 105 -8.52 8.02 -1.36
N THR A 106 -8.74 6.72 -1.22
CA THR A 106 -9.79 5.96 -1.89
C THR A 106 -10.69 5.24 -0.88
N TYR A 107 -11.89 4.86 -1.27
CA TYR A 107 -12.69 3.98 -0.42
C TYR A 107 -12.14 2.56 -0.48
N ARG A 108 -12.19 1.83 0.64
CA ARG A 108 -11.79 0.41 0.70
C ARG A 108 -12.49 -0.48 -0.33
N THR A 109 -13.73 -0.14 -0.69
CA THR A 109 -14.52 -0.79 -1.75
C THR A 109 -14.04 -0.52 -3.18
N ALA A 110 -13.04 0.34 -3.33
CA ALA A 110 -12.34 0.62 -4.58
C ALA A 110 -10.86 0.20 -4.52
N ASN A 111 -10.43 -0.45 -3.43
CA ASN A 111 -9.06 -0.94 -3.23
C ASN A 111 -9.01 -2.47 -3.05
N HIS A 112 -9.90 -3.18 -3.75
CA HIS A 112 -10.12 -4.62 -3.54
C HIS A 112 -8.89 -5.47 -3.83
N VAL A 113 -8.14 -5.15 -4.89
CA VAL A 113 -6.94 -5.92 -5.26
C VAL A 113 -5.85 -5.78 -4.19
N ALA A 114 -5.54 -4.56 -3.74
CA ALA A 114 -4.52 -4.36 -2.70
C ALA A 114 -4.94 -5.05 -1.40
N HIS A 115 -6.23 -5.00 -1.04
CA HIS A 115 -6.73 -5.69 0.14
C HIS A 115 -6.56 -7.21 0.06
N ARG A 116 -6.84 -7.81 -1.10
CA ARG A 116 -6.62 -9.26 -1.30
C ARG A 116 -5.15 -9.63 -1.27
N LEU A 117 -4.28 -8.82 -1.85
CA LEU A 117 -2.83 -9.01 -1.75
C LEU A 117 -2.37 -8.91 -0.30
N ALA A 118 -2.89 -7.96 0.48
CA ALA A 118 -2.60 -7.86 1.91
C ALA A 118 -3.08 -9.09 2.69
N SER A 119 -4.29 -9.61 2.41
CA SER A 119 -4.77 -10.86 3.01
C SER A 119 -3.87 -12.05 2.65
N PHE A 120 -3.45 -12.13 1.39
CA PHE A 120 -2.53 -13.18 0.92
C PHE A 120 -1.15 -13.06 1.60
N GLY A 121 -0.66 -11.84 1.82
CA GLY A 121 0.56 -11.57 2.57
C GLY A 121 0.43 -11.94 4.05
N PHE A 122 -0.74 -11.74 4.67
CA PHE A 122 -0.98 -12.14 6.06
C PHE A 122 -0.90 -13.67 6.26
N ASP A 123 -1.48 -14.43 5.33
CA ASP A 123 -1.54 -15.88 5.37
C ASP A 123 -0.23 -16.56 4.92
N SER A 124 0.63 -15.82 4.20
CA SER A 124 1.90 -16.31 3.68
C SER A 124 3.07 -16.02 4.62
N ASP A 125 4.00 -16.96 4.77
CA ASP A 125 5.28 -16.73 5.47
C ASP A 125 6.40 -16.26 4.52
N ILE A 126 6.10 -16.10 3.23
CA ILE A 126 7.03 -15.60 2.23
C ILE A 126 6.59 -14.25 1.68
N HIS A 127 7.56 -13.37 1.44
CA HIS A 127 7.38 -12.12 0.70
C HIS A 127 7.25 -12.43 -0.78
N MET A 128 6.20 -11.90 -1.42
CA MET A 128 5.91 -12.17 -2.82
C MET A 128 5.76 -10.88 -3.60
N GLU A 129 6.34 -10.89 -4.78
CA GLU A 129 6.29 -9.82 -5.77
C GLU A 129 5.92 -10.43 -7.11
N TRP A 130 5.12 -9.69 -7.86
CA TRP A 130 4.69 -10.06 -9.19
C TRP A 130 5.00 -8.91 -10.15
N PHE A 131 5.53 -9.26 -11.31
CA PHE A 131 5.78 -8.33 -12.40
C PHE A 131 5.22 -8.92 -13.68
N PHE A 132 4.56 -8.09 -14.50
CA PHE A 132 3.94 -8.45 -15.78
C PHE A 132 2.77 -9.44 -15.72
N GLN A 133 2.72 -10.35 -14.75
CA GLN A 133 1.65 -11.32 -14.57
C GLN A 133 1.10 -11.27 -13.14
N ALA A 134 -0.17 -10.96 -13.01
CA ALA A 134 -0.87 -10.97 -11.72
C ALA A 134 -1.08 -12.41 -11.21
N PRO A 135 -1.10 -12.62 -9.88
CA PRO A 135 -1.49 -13.91 -9.32
C PRO A 135 -2.95 -14.21 -9.63
N GLU A 136 -3.29 -15.49 -9.82
CA GLU A 136 -4.65 -15.93 -10.16
C GLU A 136 -5.69 -15.46 -9.13
N SER A 137 -5.28 -15.38 -7.86
CA SER A 137 -6.11 -14.97 -6.72
C SER A 137 -6.65 -13.53 -6.78
N VAL A 138 -6.13 -12.69 -7.67
CA VAL A 138 -6.58 -11.29 -7.82
C VAL A 138 -7.15 -10.97 -9.20
N LEU A 139 -7.23 -11.94 -10.13
CA LEU A 139 -7.68 -11.68 -11.50
C LEU A 139 -9.14 -11.20 -11.58
N ASP A 140 -10.03 -11.76 -10.79
CA ASP A 140 -11.44 -11.35 -10.69
C ASP A 140 -11.58 -9.97 -10.05
N ALA A 141 -10.77 -9.65 -9.03
CA ALA A 141 -10.74 -8.31 -8.44
C ALA A 141 -10.18 -7.27 -9.43
N LEU A 142 -9.17 -7.62 -10.23
CA LEU A 142 -8.67 -6.77 -11.32
C LEU A 142 -9.76 -6.48 -12.35
N GLN A 143 -10.52 -7.51 -12.77
CA GLN A 143 -11.64 -7.35 -13.71
C GLN A 143 -12.76 -6.48 -13.12
N TYR A 144 -13.07 -6.64 -11.83
CA TYR A 144 -14.10 -5.85 -11.17
C TYR A 144 -13.72 -4.36 -11.10
N ASP A 145 -12.47 -4.06 -10.75
CA ASP A 145 -11.99 -2.68 -10.65
C ASP A 145 -11.89 -1.99 -12.03
N CYS A 146 -11.50 -2.72 -13.10
CA CYS A 146 -11.42 -2.17 -14.46
C CYS A 146 -12.80 -1.72 -15.00
N ASN A 147 -13.87 -2.35 -14.56
CA ASN A 147 -15.23 -2.05 -15.05
C ASN A 147 -15.85 -0.78 -14.46
N ARG A 148 -15.20 -0.11 -13.48
CA ARG A 148 -15.71 1.12 -12.86
C ARG A 148 -15.05 2.41 -13.34
N ILE A 149 -14.03 2.32 -14.20
CA ILE A 149 -13.41 3.51 -14.85
C ILE A 149 -14.30 4.05 -16.00
N ASN A 150 -15.35 3.32 -16.39
CA ASN A 150 -16.25 3.67 -17.51
C ASN A 150 -17.62 4.28 -17.11
N HIS A 151 -17.77 4.86 -15.91
CA HIS A 151 -19.00 5.55 -15.51
C HIS A 151 -18.76 6.86 -14.78
#